data_AF-A0A4C1UWV4-F1
#
_entry.id   AF-A0A4C1UWV4-F1
#
_cell.length_a   1.000
_cell.length_b   1.000
_cell.length_c   1.000
_cell.angle_alpha   90.00
_cell.angle_beta   90.00
_cell.angle_gamma   90.00
#
_symmetry.space_group_name_H-M   'P 1'
#
loop_
_entity.id
_entity.type
_entity.pdbx_description
1 polymer ?
#
loop_
_entity_poly.entity_id
_entity_poly.type
_entity_poly.pdbx_seq_one_letter_code
_entity_poly.pdbx_strand_id
1 'polypeptide(L)'
;MCNQGTKKYTVGHKLFHPISNHLSSFLLNFCEQHSLVINSTWGRKSCKVTWRSGQRSSQIDHIITESYNTAKLEYIKGYWAKEVNSDHKIIETLRTPGKNNWTYKKKEEDGEK
;
A
#
# COMPACT_ATOMS: atom_id res chain seq x y z
N MET A 1 -16.93 8.80 12.36
CA MET A 1 -17.12 7.32 12.41
C MET A 1 -17.25 6.83 10.98
N CYS A 2 -16.36 5.94 10.51
CA CYS A 2 -16.44 5.39 9.16
C CYS A 2 -17.10 4.00 9.17
N ASN A 3 -18.14 3.85 8.34
CA ASN A 3 -19.09 2.75 8.23
C ASN A 3 -18.44 1.35 8.16
N GLN A 4 -18.90 0.43 9.02
CA GLN A 4 -18.37 -0.92 9.22
C GLN A 4 -18.90 -1.98 8.24
N GLY A 5 -19.75 -1.63 7.27
CA GLY A 5 -20.56 -2.60 6.51
C GLY A 5 -19.90 -3.26 5.30
N THR A 6 -19.06 -2.58 4.51
CA THR A 6 -18.58 -3.10 3.20
C THR A 6 -17.07 -3.08 3.00
N LYS A 7 -16.30 -2.39 3.87
CA LYS A 7 -14.86 -2.13 3.69
C LYS A 7 -13.92 -3.32 3.98
N LYS A 8 -14.47 -4.54 4.12
CA LYS A 8 -13.77 -5.70 4.70
C LYS A 8 -12.63 -6.25 3.83
N TYR A 9 -12.56 -5.85 2.55
CA TYR A 9 -11.56 -6.35 1.60
C TYR A 9 -10.55 -5.31 1.13
N THR A 10 -10.85 -4.02 1.30
CA THR A 10 -9.98 -2.91 0.85
C THR A 10 -8.87 -2.59 1.87
N VAL A 11 -9.14 -2.79 3.16
CA VAL A 11 -8.24 -2.44 4.27
C VAL A 11 -8.04 -3.63 5.21
N GLY A 12 -6.79 -3.89 5.58
CA GLY A 12 -6.43 -4.88 6.57
C GLY A 12 -6.75 -4.39 7.97
N HIS A 13 -7.32 -5.30 8.77
CA HIS A 13 -7.72 -5.01 10.16
C HIS A 13 -6.56 -4.61 11.08
N LYS A 14 -5.31 -4.90 10.71
CA LYS A 14 -4.14 -4.75 11.60
C LYS A 14 -3.68 -3.30 11.78
N LEU A 15 -3.93 -2.42 10.83
CA LEU A 15 -3.45 -1.04 10.85
C LEU A 15 -4.58 -0.01 10.67
N PHE A 16 -5.78 -0.34 11.15
CA PHE A 16 -6.88 0.60 11.18
C PHE A 16 -6.56 1.78 12.12
N HIS A 17 -6.49 2.99 11.58
CA HIS A 17 -6.33 4.21 12.37
C HIS A 17 -7.72 4.71 12.80
N PRO A 18 -7.95 4.96 14.12
CA PRO A 18 -9.24 5.48 14.60
C PRO A 18 -9.52 6.90 14.13
N ILE A 19 -8.47 7.64 13.72
CA ILE A 19 -8.52 9.00 13.21
C ILE A 19 -7.94 8.99 11.81
N SER A 20 -8.75 9.35 10.83
CA SER A 20 -8.39 9.50 9.41
C SER A 20 -8.95 10.83 8.92
N ASN A 21 -8.21 11.52 8.06
CA ASN A 21 -8.70 12.75 7.43
C ASN A 21 -9.62 12.42 6.24
N HIS A 22 -10.21 13.45 5.63
CA HIS A 22 -11.10 13.31 4.48
C HIS A 22 -10.43 12.60 3.27
N LEU A 23 -9.12 12.79 3.08
CA LEU A 23 -8.34 12.13 2.02
C LEU A 23 -8.29 10.62 2.20
N SER A 24 -8.27 10.14 3.45
CA SER A 24 -8.35 8.70 3.70
C SER A 24 -9.69 8.13 3.25
N SER A 25 -10.81 8.81 3.53
CA SER A 25 -12.13 8.35 3.06
C SER A 25 -12.19 8.30 1.53
N PHE A 26 -11.61 9.28 0.85
CA PHE A 26 -11.51 9.28 -0.62
C PHE A 26 -10.68 8.09 -1.12
N LEU A 27 -9.49 7.85 -0.57
CA LEU A 27 -8.64 6.73 -0.96
C LEU A 27 -9.33 5.38 -0.79
N LEU A 28 -10.09 5.21 0.30
CA LEU A 28 -10.86 3.99 0.54
C LEU A 28 -11.94 3.78 -0.51
N ASN A 29 -12.70 4.83 -0.81
CA ASN A 29 -13.76 4.76 -1.82
C ASN A 29 -13.18 4.48 -3.20
N PHE A 30 -12.06 5.13 -3.56
CA PHE A 30 -11.33 4.87 -4.80
C PHE A 30 -10.91 3.41 -4.90
N CYS A 31 -10.28 2.87 -3.86
CA CYS A 31 -9.85 1.48 -3.88
C CYS A 31 -11.03 0.50 -3.96
N GLU A 32 -12.14 0.78 -3.30
CA GLU A 32 -13.37 -0.03 -3.40
C GLU A 32 -13.95 -0.03 -4.82
N GLN A 33 -14.09 1.15 -5.43
CA GLN A 33 -14.63 1.32 -6.79
C GLN A 33 -13.79 0.60 -7.85
N HIS A 34 -12.47 0.54 -7.65
CA HIS A 34 -11.53 -0.03 -8.62
C HIS A 34 -11.07 -1.45 -8.27
N SER A 35 -11.72 -2.13 -7.32
CA SER A 35 -11.32 -3.49 -6.89
C SER A 35 -9.83 -3.54 -6.50
N LEU A 36 -9.39 -2.59 -5.68
CA LEU A 36 -8.02 -2.50 -5.17
C LEU A 36 -7.97 -2.79 -3.67
N VAL A 37 -6.80 -3.25 -3.22
CA VAL A 37 -6.50 -3.58 -1.83
C VAL A 37 -5.29 -2.78 -1.37
N ILE A 38 -5.40 -2.13 -0.21
CA ILE A 38 -4.32 -1.37 0.42
C ILE A 38 -3.48 -2.33 1.27
N ASN A 39 -2.57 -3.07 0.64
CA ASN A 39 -1.77 -4.11 1.28
C ASN A 39 -0.94 -3.63 2.47
N SER A 40 -0.47 -2.37 2.46
CA SER A 40 0.28 -1.82 3.60
C SER A 40 -0.48 -1.90 4.92
N THR A 41 -1.82 -1.92 4.89
CA THR A 41 -2.70 -2.03 6.07
C THR A 41 -2.87 -3.46 6.60
N TRP A 42 -2.55 -4.47 5.77
CA TRP A 42 -2.53 -5.89 6.15
C TRP A 42 -1.17 -6.31 6.73
N GLY A 43 -0.15 -5.46 6.59
CA GLY A 43 1.21 -5.67 7.03
C GLY A 43 1.43 -5.66 8.55
N ARG A 44 2.71 -5.64 8.96
CA ARG A 44 3.12 -5.62 10.37
C ARG A 44 3.00 -4.21 10.98
N LYS A 45 3.02 -4.13 12.33
CA LYS A 45 3.01 -2.86 13.10
C LYS A 45 4.02 -1.81 12.61
N SER A 46 5.10 -2.25 11.95
CA SER A 46 6.13 -1.39 11.35
C SER A 46 5.59 -0.36 10.36
N CYS A 47 4.47 -0.65 9.69
CA CYS A 47 3.88 0.22 8.67
C CYS A 47 2.84 1.20 9.24
N LYS A 48 2.52 1.14 10.55
CA LYS A 48 1.54 2.04 11.20
C LYS A 48 1.95 3.52 11.16
N VAL A 49 3.25 3.78 11.02
CA VAL A 49 3.81 5.12 10.87
C VAL A 49 4.87 5.00 9.79
N THR A 50 4.67 5.71 8.69
CA THR A 50 5.60 5.77 7.56
C THR A 50 6.24 7.14 7.44
N TRP A 51 5.67 8.17 8.07
CA TRP A 51 6.18 9.53 8.08
C TRP A 51 6.21 10.13 9.49
N ARG A 52 7.20 10.98 9.79
CA ARG A 52 7.31 11.74 11.05
C ARG A 52 7.85 13.15 10.85
N SER A 53 7.28 14.12 11.54
CA SER A 53 7.85 15.47 11.64
C SER A 53 7.65 16.02 13.05
N GLY A 54 8.75 16.18 13.79
CA GLY A 54 8.72 16.54 15.21
C GLY A 54 7.88 15.54 16.02
N GLN A 55 6.83 16.04 16.69
CA GLN A 55 5.89 15.22 17.47
C GLN A 55 4.73 14.63 16.64
N ARG A 56 4.70 14.90 15.33
CA ARG A 56 3.66 14.41 14.42
C ARG A 56 4.10 13.14 13.72
N SER A 57 3.15 12.24 13.49
CA SER A 57 3.39 11.00 12.77
C SER A 57 2.14 10.55 12.03
N SER A 58 2.31 9.93 10.86
CA SER A 58 1.20 9.42 10.08
C SER A 58 1.59 8.19 9.26
N GLN A 59 0.60 7.45 8.80
CA GLN A 59 0.73 6.48 7.71
C GLN A 59 0.19 7.16 6.45
N ILE A 60 1.09 7.54 5.54
CA ILE A 60 0.73 8.20 4.27
C ILE A 60 1.32 7.50 3.04
N ASP A 61 2.14 6.48 3.27
CA ASP A 61 2.77 5.68 2.22
C ASP A 61 2.06 4.33 2.13
N HIS A 62 1.53 4.02 0.95
CA HIS A 62 0.66 2.87 0.72
C HIS A 62 1.14 2.01 -0.43
N ILE A 63 1.02 0.68 -0.26
CA ILE A 63 1.17 -0.29 -1.34
C ILE A 63 -0.22 -0.76 -1.70
N ILE A 64 -0.60 -0.55 -2.95
CA ILE A 64 -1.94 -0.85 -3.46
C ILE A 64 -1.80 -1.83 -4.62
N THR A 65 -2.63 -2.87 -4.63
CA THR A 65 -2.70 -3.83 -5.73
C THR A 65 -4.14 -4.11 -6.09
N GLU A 66 -4.39 -4.67 -7.27
CA GLU A 66 -5.68 -5.26 -7.61
C GLU A 66 -6.06 -6.40 -6.64
N SER A 67 -7.35 -6.51 -6.33
CA SER A 67 -7.91 -7.53 -5.43
C SER A 67 -7.85 -8.94 -6.03
N TYR A 68 -7.93 -9.05 -7.36
CA TYR A 68 -7.82 -10.31 -8.10
C TYR A 68 -6.35 -10.68 -8.42
N ASN A 69 -5.38 -9.91 -7.93
CA ASN A 69 -3.97 -10.21 -8.16
C ASN A 69 -3.63 -11.54 -7.45
N THR A 70 -3.29 -12.56 -8.24
CA THR A 70 -2.87 -13.85 -7.71
C THR A 70 -1.48 -13.81 -7.08
N ALA A 71 -0.72 -12.73 -7.33
CA ALA A 71 0.55 -12.53 -6.68
C ALA A 71 0.34 -12.15 -5.22
N LYS A 72 0.94 -12.94 -4.34
CA LYS A 72 0.84 -12.75 -2.90
C LYS A 72 1.98 -11.85 -2.44
N LEU A 73 1.64 -10.77 -1.74
CA LEU A 73 2.61 -10.02 -0.95
C LEU A 73 2.81 -10.78 0.37
N GLU A 74 3.90 -11.53 0.45
CA GLU A 74 4.22 -12.36 1.62
C GLU A 74 4.75 -11.52 2.78
N TYR A 75 5.37 -10.40 2.46
CA TYR A 75 6.06 -9.56 3.41
C TYR A 75 5.94 -8.09 3.03
N ILE A 76 5.62 -7.26 4.03
CA ILE A 76 5.62 -5.81 3.95
C ILE A 76 6.19 -5.28 5.27
N LYS A 77 7.25 -4.48 5.20
CA LYS A 77 7.88 -3.83 6.35
C LYS A 77 8.32 -2.42 6.02
N GLY A 78 8.04 -1.50 6.94
CA GLY A 78 8.60 -0.16 6.93
C GLY A 78 9.77 -0.04 7.89
N TYR A 79 10.87 0.58 7.49
CA TYR A 79 12.01 0.88 8.38
C TYR A 79 12.64 2.25 8.07
N TRP A 80 13.31 2.82 9.07
CA TRP A 80 14.13 4.01 8.91
C TRP A 80 15.53 3.56 8.50
N ALA A 81 15.95 3.90 7.28
CA ALA A 81 17.31 3.66 6.84
C ALA A 81 18.23 4.73 7.45
N LYS A 82 19.35 4.33 8.06
CA LYS A 82 20.27 5.28 8.70
C LYS A 82 21.04 6.10 7.67
N GLU A 83 21.23 5.50 6.50
CA GLU A 83 21.93 6.03 5.35
C GLU A 83 21.08 7.05 4.58
N VAL A 84 19.77 7.07 4.85
CA VAL A 84 18.82 7.98 4.21
C VAL A 84 18.30 8.93 5.27
N ASN A 85 18.74 10.18 5.23
CA ASN A 85 18.23 11.25 6.10
C ASN A 85 16.84 11.70 5.61
N SER A 86 15.84 10.85 5.79
CA SER A 86 14.46 11.09 5.40
C SER A 86 13.53 11.05 6.60
N ASP A 87 12.50 11.88 6.53
CA ASP A 87 11.34 11.88 7.41
C ASP A 87 10.30 10.82 7.02
N HIS A 88 10.55 10.06 5.95
CA HIS A 88 9.81 8.87 5.54
C HIS A 88 10.60 7.56 5.76
N LYS A 89 9.86 6.49 6.05
CA LYS A 89 10.38 5.14 6.06
C LYS A 89 10.49 4.61 4.64
N ILE A 90 11.52 3.81 4.41
CA ILE A 90 11.54 2.89 3.28
C ILE A 90 10.53 1.78 3.56
N ILE A 91 9.70 1.46 2.55
CA ILE A 91 8.81 0.32 2.60
C ILE A 91 9.35 -0.77 1.68
N GLU A 92 9.70 -1.89 2.29
CA GLU A 92 10.17 -3.08 1.61
C GLU A 92 9.04 -4.10 1.50
N THR A 93 8.95 -4.75 0.35
CA THR A 93 8.00 -5.84 0.11
C THR A 93 8.68 -7.03 -0.54
N LEU A 94 8.24 -8.22 -0.18
CA LEU A 94 8.52 -9.43 -0.95
C LEU A 94 7.24 -9.85 -1.65
N ARG A 95 7.31 -9.90 -2.98
CA ARG A 95 6.23 -10.39 -3.84
C ARG A 95 6.65 -11.73 -4.40
N THR A 96 5.86 -12.76 -4.12
CA THR A 96 5.95 -14.03 -4.83
C THR A 96 5.01 -13.93 -6.04
N PRO A 97 5.52 -14.10 -7.27
CA PRO A 97 4.66 -14.18 -8.43
C PRO A 97 3.62 -15.29 -8.23
N GLY A 98 2.34 -14.97 -8.45
CA GLY A 98 1.33 -16.02 -8.61
C GLY A 98 1.66 -16.84 -9.86
N LYS A 99 1.09 -18.05 -9.99
CA LYS A 99 1.18 -18.86 -11.21
C LYS A 99 0.42 -18.19 -12.38
N ASN A 100 0.84 -17.01 -12.82
CA ASN A 100 0.25 -16.32 -13.96
C ASN A 100 1.35 -15.98 -14.96
N ASN A 101 1.18 -16.49 -16.18
CA ASN A 101 2.12 -16.42 -17.31
C ASN A 101 2.23 -15.03 -17.97
N TRP A 102 2.09 -13.94 -17.22
CA TRP A 102 2.24 -12.60 -17.77
C TRP A 102 3.72 -12.28 -17.94
N THR A 103 4.24 -12.59 -19.13
CA THR A 103 5.51 -12.06 -19.61
C THR A 103 5.34 -10.58 -19.89
N TYR A 104 6.14 -9.75 -19.24
CA TYR A 104 6.23 -8.32 -19.56
C TYR A 104 6.82 -8.21 -20.98
N LYS A 105 5.98 -7.98 -21.99
CA LYS A 105 6.47 -7.56 -23.30
C LYS A 105 6.87 -6.10 -23.18
N LYS A 106 8.18 -5.86 -23.11
CA LYS A 106 8.75 -4.52 -23.31
C LYS A 106 8.23 -4.02 -24.65
N LYS A 107 7.48 -2.91 -24.68
CA LYS A 107 7.18 -2.23 -25.95
C LYS A 107 8.51 -1.77 -26.52
N GLU A 108 8.88 -2.27 -27.68
CA GLU A 108 9.92 -1.63 -28.48
C GLU A 108 9.41 -0.23 -28.83
N GLU A 109 10.24 0.78 -28.55
CA GLU A 109 9.99 2.14 -29.02
C GLU A 109 10.12 2.10 -30.54
N ASP A 110 9.01 2.38 -31.23
CA ASP A 110 9.03 2.59 -32.67
C ASP A 110 9.92 3.81 -32.95
N GLY A 111 11.14 3.53 -33.40
CA GLY A 111 12.04 4.53 -33.95
C GLY A 111 11.48 5.01 -35.28
N GLU A 112 10.80 6.16 -35.28
CA GLU A 112 10.54 6.92 -36.49
C GLU A 112 11.85 7.56 -36.97
N LYS A 113 12.27 7.14 -38.17
CA LYS A 113 13.27 7.81 -39.00
C LYS A 113 12.63 8.93 -39.80
#